data_AF-A0A3P9D8I4-F1
#
_entry.id   AF-A0A3P9D8I4-F1
#
_cell.length_a   1.000
_cell.length_b   1.000
_cell.length_c   1.000
_cell.angle_alpha   90.00
_cell.angle_beta   90.00
_cell.angle_gamma   90.00
#
_symmetry.space_group_name_H-M   'P 1'
#
loop_
_entity.id
_entity.type
_entity.pdbx_description
1 polymer ?
#
loop_
_entity_poly.entity_id
_entity_poly.type
_entity_poly.pdbx_seq_one_letter_code
_entity_poly.pdbx_strand_id
1 'polypeptide(L)'
;MGRRSTSSTKSGKFMNPTDQARKEARKRELKKNKKQRMMVRAAVLKMKDPRQIIRDMEKLDEMEFNPVQQPLLNEKVLRDKRKKLRETFERIVRLYERENPETYKELRKLELDYETKRGQLSLYFDSVKVCWKLHDRGQWQKQHSTATAPMGVANPSQMGAVSQPNMKTKDQVYEAFMREMEGLL
;
A
#
# COMPACT_ATOMS: atom_id res chain seq x y z
N MET A 1 18.24 30.01 14.32
CA MET A 1 18.43 31.01 13.24
C MET A 1 17.76 32.32 13.62
N GLY A 2 18.54 33.38 13.87
CA GLY A 2 18.05 34.64 14.45
C GLY A 2 17.19 35.48 13.49
N ARG A 3 16.07 36.02 14.00
CA ARG A 3 15.26 37.04 13.31
C ARG A 3 16.06 38.34 13.22
N ARG A 4 16.48 38.74 12.02
CA ARG A 4 17.02 40.09 11.76
C ARG A 4 15.91 41.15 11.94
N SER A 5 16.27 42.33 12.44
CA SER A 5 15.34 43.45 12.54
C SER A 5 14.79 43.80 11.15
N THR A 6 13.52 44.20 11.07
CA THR A 6 12.89 44.58 9.80
C THR A 6 13.19 46.02 9.38
N SER A 7 13.82 46.81 10.26
CA SER A 7 14.13 48.23 10.05
C SER A 7 15.52 48.49 9.46
N SER A 8 16.43 47.50 9.48
CA SER A 8 17.81 47.66 9.00
C SER A 8 18.09 46.83 7.74
N THR A 9 19.02 47.32 6.93
CA THR A 9 19.53 46.64 5.73
C THR A 9 20.41 45.44 6.11
N LYS A 10 20.82 44.64 5.11
CA LYS A 10 21.72 43.48 5.30
C LYS A 10 23.08 43.87 5.92
N SER A 11 23.50 45.13 5.74
CA SER A 11 24.72 45.72 6.32
C SER A 11 24.49 46.41 7.68
N GLY A 12 23.28 46.34 8.25
CA GLY A 12 22.94 47.00 9.53
C GLY A 12 22.57 48.48 9.41
N LYS A 13 22.81 49.13 8.27
CA LYS A 13 22.42 50.54 8.03
C LYS A 13 20.89 50.71 8.06
N PHE A 14 20.43 51.85 8.57
CA PHE A 14 19.01 52.21 8.58
C PHE A 14 18.43 52.14 7.17
N MET A 15 17.27 51.51 7.03
CA MET A 15 16.61 51.35 5.74
C MET A 15 15.76 52.57 5.41
N ASN A 16 15.74 52.99 4.15
CA ASN A 16 14.93 54.13 3.70
C ASN A 16 13.46 53.97 4.13
N PRO A 17 12.81 55.01 4.70
CA PRO A 17 11.41 54.96 5.11
C PRO A 17 10.43 54.46 4.03
N THR A 18 10.66 54.81 2.75
CA THR A 18 9.84 54.35 1.63
C THR A 18 9.98 52.83 1.41
N ASP A 19 11.20 52.30 1.52
CA ASP A 19 11.45 50.87 1.40
C ASP A 19 10.95 50.08 2.62
N GLN A 20 10.96 50.70 3.80
CA GLN A 20 10.29 50.13 4.99
C GLN A 20 8.79 49.99 4.73
N ALA A 21 8.11 51.05 4.26
CA ALA A 21 6.69 51.02 3.93
C ALA A 21 6.34 49.94 2.89
N ARG A 22 7.14 49.82 1.81
CA ARG A 22 6.98 48.76 0.80
C ARG A 22 7.15 47.35 1.39
N LYS A 23 8.18 47.14 2.21
CA LYS A 23 8.41 45.84 2.86
C LYS A 23 7.30 45.47 3.83
N GLU A 24 6.78 46.44 4.57
CA GLU A 24 5.64 46.22 5.44
C GLU A 24 4.37 45.88 4.65
N ALA A 25 4.08 46.60 3.56
CA ALA A 25 2.96 46.30 2.67
C ALA A 25 3.08 44.86 2.11
N ARG A 26 4.25 44.49 1.57
CA ARG A 26 4.54 43.13 1.09
C ARG A 26 4.38 42.08 2.20
N LYS A 27 4.81 42.38 3.43
CA LYS A 27 4.63 41.46 4.58
C LYS A 27 3.15 41.27 4.93
N ARG A 28 2.34 42.34 4.88
CA ARG A 28 0.88 42.26 5.08
C ARG A 28 0.23 41.43 3.97
N GLU A 29 0.62 41.65 2.72
CA GLU A 29 0.14 40.88 1.56
C GLU A 29 0.53 39.40 1.66
N LEU A 30 1.78 39.08 1.97
CA LEU A 30 2.24 37.69 2.17
C LEU A 30 1.46 36.98 3.29
N LYS A 31 1.07 37.69 4.35
CA LYS A 31 0.19 37.14 5.39
C LYS A 31 -1.21 36.83 4.85
N LYS A 32 -1.81 37.72 4.05
CA LYS A 32 -3.09 37.46 3.37
C LYS A 32 -3.00 36.25 2.44
N ASN A 33 -1.97 36.19 1.60
CA ASN A 33 -1.72 35.07 0.69
C ASN A 33 -1.52 33.75 1.45
N LYS A 34 -0.82 33.77 2.60
CA LYS A 34 -0.67 32.58 3.45
C LYS A 34 -2.02 32.12 4.00
N LYS A 35 -2.87 33.05 4.50
CA LYS A 35 -4.22 32.72 4.97
C LYS A 35 -5.08 32.13 3.85
N GLN A 36 -5.07 32.75 2.67
CA GLN A 36 -5.79 32.25 1.50
C GLN A 36 -5.33 30.85 1.12
N ARG A 37 -4.02 30.59 1.06
CA ARG A 37 -3.48 29.24 0.81
C ARG A 37 -3.97 28.22 1.84
N MET A 38 -4.04 28.60 3.11
CA MET A 38 -4.56 27.70 4.15
C MET A 38 -6.06 27.43 3.98
N MET A 39 -6.86 28.45 3.66
CA MET A 39 -8.30 28.27 3.39
C MET A 39 -8.53 27.40 2.15
N VAL A 40 -7.80 27.66 1.06
CA VAL A 40 -7.85 26.82 -0.15
C VAL A 40 -7.46 25.38 0.15
N ARG A 41 -6.38 25.15 0.93
CA ARG A 41 -5.97 23.79 1.34
C ARG A 41 -7.05 23.08 2.16
N ALA A 42 -7.71 23.78 3.07
CA ALA A 42 -8.80 23.22 3.87
C ALA A 42 -10.02 22.88 3.00
N ALA A 43 -10.42 23.78 2.10
CA ALA A 43 -11.54 23.56 1.18
C ALA A 43 -11.28 22.36 0.24
N VAL A 44 -10.09 22.30 -0.38
CA VAL A 44 -9.69 21.16 -1.23
C VAL A 44 -9.72 19.84 -0.46
N LEU A 45 -9.34 19.85 0.82
CA LEU A 45 -9.39 18.65 1.66
C LEU A 45 -10.84 18.19 1.92
N LYS A 46 -11.79 19.11 2.14
CA LYS A 46 -13.21 18.79 2.33
C LYS A 46 -13.88 18.19 1.10
N MET A 47 -13.40 18.53 -0.10
CA MET A 47 -13.93 18.02 -1.37
C MET A 47 -13.46 16.59 -1.69
N LYS A 48 -12.51 16.02 -0.93
CA LYS A 48 -12.04 14.66 -1.18
C LYS A 48 -13.05 13.64 -0.67
N ASP A 49 -13.30 12.60 -1.46
CA ASP A 49 -14.07 11.45 -1.02
C ASP A 49 -13.17 10.50 -0.18
N PRO A 50 -13.43 10.35 1.14
CA PRO A 50 -12.68 9.43 1.98
C PRO A 50 -12.85 7.97 1.56
N ARG A 51 -13.98 7.59 0.98
CA ARG A 51 -14.21 6.21 0.50
C ARG A 51 -13.36 5.89 -0.73
N GLN A 52 -13.13 6.87 -1.61
CA GLN A 52 -12.19 6.72 -2.72
C GLN A 52 -10.75 6.51 -2.22
N ILE A 53 -10.34 7.21 -1.14
CA ILE A 53 -8.98 7.03 -0.58
C ILE A 53 -8.80 5.61 -0.03
N ILE A 54 -9.81 5.05 0.63
CA ILE A 54 -9.79 3.64 1.08
C ILE A 54 -9.63 2.71 -0.12
N ARG A 55 -10.46 2.86 -1.16
CA ARG A 55 -10.38 2.04 -2.38
C ARG A 55 -9.01 2.12 -3.06
N ASP A 56 -8.40 3.30 -3.10
CA ASP A 56 -7.05 3.48 -3.66
C ASP A 56 -5.98 2.76 -2.81
N MET A 57 -6.16 2.69 -1.48
CA MET A 57 -5.28 1.90 -0.60
C MET A 57 -5.48 0.40 -0.78
N GLU A 58 -6.74 -0.07 -0.82
CA GLU A 58 -7.08 -1.48 -1.07
C GLU A 58 -6.46 -1.95 -2.40
N LYS A 59 -6.52 -1.13 -3.46
CA LYS A 59 -5.87 -1.44 -4.74
C LYS A 59 -4.35 -1.58 -4.64
N LEU A 60 -3.69 -0.79 -3.77
CA LEU A 60 -2.24 -0.96 -3.54
C LEU A 60 -1.94 -2.24 -2.76
N ASP A 61 -2.81 -2.63 -1.82
CA ASP A 61 -2.69 -3.89 -1.08
C ASP A 61 -2.92 -5.11 -1.97
N GLU A 62 -3.93 -5.10 -2.84
CA GLU A 62 -4.18 -6.15 -3.84
C GLU A 62 -2.97 -6.37 -4.75
N MET A 63 -2.29 -5.27 -5.13
CA MET A 63 -1.07 -5.34 -5.93
C MET A 63 0.13 -5.88 -5.14
N GLU A 64 0.25 -5.56 -3.84
CA GLU A 64 1.36 -6.01 -2.98
C GLU A 64 1.21 -7.48 -2.58
N PHE A 65 -0.01 -7.89 -2.26
CA PHE A 65 -0.36 -9.22 -1.75
C PHE A 65 -0.90 -10.16 -2.83
N ASN A 66 -0.54 -9.96 -4.10
CA ASN A 66 -0.91 -10.86 -5.18
C ASN A 66 -0.03 -12.12 -5.16
N PRO A 67 -0.57 -13.32 -4.87
CA PRO A 67 0.22 -14.55 -4.79
C PRO A 67 0.59 -15.12 -6.17
N VAL A 68 -0.08 -14.69 -7.24
CA VAL A 68 0.07 -15.23 -8.60
C VAL A 68 1.10 -14.42 -9.38
N GLN A 69 1.04 -13.09 -9.27
CA GLN A 69 1.87 -12.18 -10.05
C GLN A 69 2.75 -11.34 -9.14
N GLN A 70 4.04 -11.25 -9.51
CA GLN A 70 4.96 -10.35 -8.84
C GLN A 70 4.49 -8.89 -9.02
N PRO A 71 4.50 -8.06 -7.96
CA PRO A 71 4.07 -6.68 -8.07
C PRO A 71 4.88 -5.90 -9.11
N LEU A 72 4.20 -5.17 -10.00
CA LEU A 72 4.83 -4.32 -11.03
C LEU A 72 5.63 -3.14 -10.46
N LEU A 73 5.30 -2.72 -9.23
CA LEU A 73 5.93 -1.62 -8.53
C LEU A 73 6.82 -2.14 -7.40
N ASN A 74 7.96 -1.46 -7.21
CA ASN A 74 8.84 -1.71 -6.07
C ASN A 74 8.08 -1.52 -4.75
N GLU A 75 8.28 -2.45 -3.80
CA GLU A 75 7.67 -2.46 -2.47
C GLU A 75 7.81 -1.11 -1.74
N LYS A 76 8.97 -0.45 -1.85
CA LYS A 76 9.17 0.88 -1.25
C LYS A 76 8.19 1.91 -1.81
N VAL A 77 7.92 1.88 -3.12
CA VAL A 77 7.02 2.82 -3.77
C VAL A 77 5.56 2.57 -3.36
N LEU A 78 5.18 1.30 -3.23
CA LEU A 78 3.85 0.91 -2.73
C LEU A 78 3.63 1.41 -1.30
N ARG A 79 4.60 1.16 -0.41
CA ARG A 79 4.58 1.65 0.98
C ARG A 79 4.50 3.18 1.06
N ASP A 80 5.29 3.90 0.26
CA ASP A 80 5.29 5.37 0.24
C ASP A 80 3.96 5.94 -0.29
N LYS A 81 3.36 5.33 -1.32
CA LYS A 81 2.04 5.72 -1.84
C LYS A 81 0.93 5.48 -0.81
N ARG A 82 0.91 4.29 -0.17
CA ARG A 82 -0.05 3.94 0.88
C ARG A 82 0.06 4.92 2.05
N LYS A 83 1.28 5.24 2.49
CA LYS A 83 1.52 6.22 3.57
C LYS A 83 0.90 7.58 3.26
N LYS A 84 1.07 8.10 2.03
CA LYS A 84 0.49 9.39 1.63
C LYS A 84 -1.03 9.38 1.58
N LEU A 85 -1.64 8.26 1.17
CA LEU A 85 -3.09 8.09 1.19
C LEU A 85 -3.60 8.07 2.64
N ARG A 86 -2.97 7.28 3.51
CA ARG A 86 -3.28 7.23 4.95
C ARG A 86 -3.16 8.60 5.63
N GLU A 87 -2.08 9.34 5.41
CA GLU A 87 -1.91 10.72 5.92
C GLU A 87 -2.99 11.69 5.40
N THR A 88 -3.51 11.46 4.19
CA THR A 88 -4.61 12.26 3.65
C THR A 88 -5.93 11.89 4.31
N PHE A 89 -6.20 10.60 4.49
CA PHE A 89 -7.38 10.10 5.20
C PHE A 89 -7.41 10.60 6.65
N GLU A 90 -6.32 10.49 7.39
CA GLU A 90 -6.23 10.96 8.78
C GLU A 90 -6.50 12.46 8.92
N ARG A 91 -6.05 13.27 7.96
CA ARG A 91 -6.37 14.71 7.94
C ARG A 91 -7.86 14.97 7.72
N ILE A 92 -8.54 14.13 6.92
CA ILE A 92 -9.99 14.21 6.73
C ILE A 92 -10.73 13.77 7.99
N VAL A 93 -10.30 12.68 8.64
CA VAL A 93 -10.88 12.20 9.91
C VAL A 93 -10.84 13.29 10.98
N ARG A 94 -9.67 13.94 11.17
CA ARG A 94 -9.52 15.06 12.14
C ARG A 94 -10.35 16.29 11.80
N LEU A 95 -10.70 16.48 10.52
CA LEU A 95 -11.58 17.57 10.10
C LEU A 95 -13.02 17.27 10.55
N TYR A 96 -13.51 16.05 10.31
CA TYR A 96 -14.86 15.64 10.69
C TYR A 96 -15.03 15.38 12.19
N GLU A 97 -13.96 15.06 12.93
CA GLU A 97 -13.98 14.98 14.40
C GLU A 97 -14.51 16.27 15.04
N ARG A 98 -14.20 17.43 14.43
CA ARG A 98 -14.68 18.74 14.90
C ARG A 98 -16.01 19.16 14.30
N GLU A 99 -16.29 18.79 13.05
CA GLU A 99 -17.45 19.30 12.31
C GLU A 99 -18.70 18.41 12.43
N ASN A 100 -18.55 17.07 12.34
CA ASN A 100 -19.67 16.13 12.34
C ASN A 100 -19.30 14.81 13.05
N PRO A 101 -19.73 14.59 14.30
CA PRO A 101 -19.41 13.38 15.07
C PRO A 101 -19.90 12.08 14.43
N GLU A 102 -21.04 12.08 13.73
CA GLU A 102 -21.56 10.88 13.05
C GLU A 102 -20.71 10.47 11.85
N THR A 103 -20.35 11.44 10.99
CA THR A 103 -19.41 11.19 9.89
C THR A 103 -18.06 10.70 10.40
N TYR A 104 -17.58 11.24 11.52
CA TYR A 104 -16.36 10.74 12.15
C TYR A 104 -16.46 9.25 12.51
N LYS A 105 -17.55 8.81 13.15
CA LYS A 105 -17.76 7.39 13.49
C LYS A 105 -17.76 6.51 12.25
N GLU A 106 -18.43 6.93 11.17
CA GLU A 106 -18.41 6.20 9.90
C GLU A 106 -16.99 6.07 9.33
N LEU A 107 -16.21 7.15 9.37
CA LEU A 107 -14.82 7.13 8.89
C LEU A 107 -13.92 6.24 9.75
N ARG A 108 -14.12 6.22 11.07
CA ARG A 108 -13.40 5.30 11.97
C ARG A 108 -13.75 3.84 11.68
N LYS A 109 -15.02 3.55 11.39
CA LYS A 109 -15.46 2.22 10.96
C LYS A 109 -14.80 1.81 9.65
N LEU A 110 -14.80 2.69 8.64
CA LEU A 110 -14.12 2.43 7.36
C LEU A 110 -12.62 2.17 7.52
N GLU A 111 -11.94 2.90 8.41
CA GLU A 111 -10.53 2.65 8.71
C GLU A 111 -10.32 1.27 9.32
N LEU A 112 -11.18 0.87 10.26
CA LEU A 112 -11.11 -0.43 10.90
C LEU A 112 -11.36 -1.56 9.90
N ASP A 113 -12.41 -1.44 9.09
CA ASP A 113 -12.75 -2.42 8.06
C ASP A 113 -11.60 -2.62 7.07
N TYR A 114 -10.95 -1.53 6.65
CA TYR A 114 -9.76 -1.55 5.80
C TYR A 114 -8.58 -2.30 6.47
N GLU A 115 -8.24 -1.99 7.72
CA GLU A 115 -7.14 -2.66 8.42
C GLU A 115 -7.42 -4.15 8.63
N THR A 116 -8.67 -4.53 8.92
CA THR A 116 -9.07 -5.94 9.00
C THR A 116 -8.89 -6.66 7.66
N LYS A 117 -9.39 -6.08 6.55
CA LYS A 117 -9.22 -6.67 5.21
C LYS A 117 -7.76 -6.81 4.82
N ARG A 118 -6.95 -5.77 5.08
CA ARG A 118 -5.51 -5.77 4.80
C ARG A 118 -4.78 -6.84 5.62
N GLY A 119 -5.17 -7.02 6.87
CA GLY A 119 -4.66 -8.10 7.73
C GLY A 119 -4.97 -9.48 7.16
N GLN A 120 -6.21 -9.70 6.72
CA GLN A 120 -6.62 -10.96 6.08
C GLN A 120 -5.84 -11.24 4.79
N LEU A 121 -5.69 -10.22 3.92
CA LEU A 121 -4.89 -10.33 2.69
C LEU A 121 -3.43 -10.69 2.98
N SER A 122 -2.81 -10.04 3.97
CA SER A 122 -1.43 -10.34 4.36
C SER A 122 -1.29 -11.78 4.85
N LEU A 123 -2.19 -12.24 5.73
CA LEU A 123 -2.17 -13.60 6.26
C LEU A 123 -2.36 -14.64 5.15
N TYR A 124 -3.30 -14.41 4.24
CA TYR A 124 -3.51 -15.28 3.08
C TYR A 124 -2.26 -15.34 2.21
N PHE A 125 -1.69 -14.20 1.85
CA PHE A 125 -0.48 -14.12 1.03
C PHE A 125 0.71 -14.86 1.68
N ASP A 126 0.92 -14.66 2.99
CA ASP A 126 1.96 -15.36 3.72
C ASP A 126 1.72 -16.87 3.76
N SER A 127 0.47 -17.33 3.94
CA SER A 127 0.12 -18.75 3.93
C SER A 127 0.41 -19.41 2.58
N VAL A 128 0.05 -18.76 1.47
CA VAL A 128 0.30 -19.24 0.11
C VAL A 128 1.80 -19.27 -0.17
N LYS A 129 2.53 -18.23 0.25
CA LYS A 129 3.99 -18.16 0.11
C LYS A 129 4.71 -19.26 0.90
N VAL A 130 4.23 -19.58 2.11
CA VAL A 130 4.75 -20.69 2.91
C VAL A 130 4.46 -22.03 2.24
N CYS A 131 3.22 -22.25 1.79
CA CYS A 131 2.83 -23.47 1.07
C CYS A 131 3.70 -23.68 -0.19
N TRP A 132 3.88 -22.64 -0.99
CA TRP A 132 4.71 -22.70 -2.20
C TRP A 132 6.18 -23.03 -1.88
N LYS A 133 6.76 -22.40 -0.85
CA LYS A 133 8.12 -22.72 -0.38
C LYS A 133 8.25 -24.17 0.10
N LEU A 134 7.24 -24.70 0.78
CA LEU A 134 7.23 -26.08 1.25
C LEU A 134 7.09 -27.08 0.09
N HIS A 135 6.22 -26.78 -0.88
CA HIS A 135 6.08 -27.55 -2.10
C HIS A 135 7.41 -27.63 -2.87
N ASP A 136 8.09 -26.50 -3.05
CA ASP A 136 9.39 -26.46 -3.75
C ASP A 136 10.48 -27.21 -2.98
N ARG A 137 10.51 -27.12 -1.64
CA ARG A 137 11.40 -27.96 -0.81
C ARG A 137 11.10 -29.45 -0.90
N GLY A 138 9.82 -29.82 -0.93
CA GLY A 138 9.38 -31.22 -1.06
C GLY A 138 9.73 -31.82 -2.43
N GLN A 139 9.68 -31.01 -3.49
CA GLN A 139 10.16 -31.41 -4.82
C GLN A 139 11.69 -31.62 -4.84
N TRP A 140 12.45 -30.77 -4.14
CA TRP A 140 13.90 -30.90 -4.02
C TRP A 140 14.31 -32.20 -3.30
N GLN A 141 13.62 -32.54 -2.21
CA GLN A 141 13.89 -33.77 -1.45
C GLN A 141 13.51 -35.04 -2.24
N LYS A 142 12.40 -35.02 -3.00
CA LYS A 142 12.04 -36.11 -3.91
C LYS A 142 13.09 -36.34 -5.00
N GLN A 143 13.60 -35.28 -5.64
CA GLN A 143 14.62 -35.41 -6.68
C GLN A 143 15.94 -36.01 -6.14
N HIS A 144 16.35 -35.65 -4.92
CA HIS A 144 17.58 -36.14 -4.31
C HIS A 144 17.46 -37.58 -3.78
N SER A 145 16.24 -38.00 -3.40
CA SER A 145 15.97 -39.35 -2.90
C SER A 145 15.82 -40.38 -4.03
N THR A 146 15.36 -39.95 -5.21
CA THR A 146 15.33 -40.81 -6.41
C THR A 146 16.69 -40.97 -7.10
N ALA A 147 17.69 -40.16 -6.74
CA ALA A 147 19.05 -40.24 -7.29
C ALA A 147 19.98 -41.23 -6.58
N THR A 148 19.53 -41.87 -5.48
CA THR A 148 20.33 -42.83 -4.69
C THR A 148 19.75 -44.25 -4.65
N ALA A 149 18.91 -44.63 -5.62
CA ALA A 149 18.51 -46.02 -5.79
C ALA A 149 19.64 -46.81 -6.51
N PRO A 150 20.09 -47.96 -6.00
CA PRO A 150 21.13 -48.76 -6.64
C PRO A 150 20.58 -49.35 -7.94
N MET A 151 21.30 -49.13 -9.04
CA MET A 151 21.00 -49.63 -10.37
C MET A 151 21.04 -51.17 -10.39
N GLY A 152 19.86 -51.79 -10.25
CA GLY A 152 19.64 -53.19 -10.57
C GLY A 152 19.47 -53.36 -12.08
N VAL A 153 20.32 -54.19 -12.68
CA VAL A 153 20.32 -54.55 -14.10
C VAL A 153 19.04 -55.29 -14.50
N ALA A 154 18.29 -54.76 -15.47
CA ALA A 154 17.29 -55.53 -16.22
C ALA A 154 17.03 -54.93 -17.62
N ASN A 155 16.77 -55.86 -18.55
CA ASN A 155 16.85 -55.82 -20.01
C ASN A 155 15.81 -54.91 -20.72
N PRO A 156 16.04 -54.40 -21.95
CA PRO A 156 15.14 -53.49 -22.65
C PRO A 156 14.31 -54.21 -23.72
N SER A 157 12.99 -54.34 -23.54
CA SER A 157 12.04 -54.67 -24.64
C SER A 157 10.59 -54.44 -24.21
N GLN A 158 10.07 -53.23 -24.45
CA GLN A 158 8.69 -52.93 -24.89
C GLN A 158 8.44 -51.42 -24.72
N MET A 159 8.51 -50.67 -25.81
CA MET A 159 7.99 -49.31 -25.87
C MET A 159 6.47 -49.38 -26.07
N GLY A 160 5.72 -49.39 -24.97
CA GLY A 160 4.30 -49.04 -24.93
C GLY A 160 4.15 -47.64 -24.36
N ALA A 161 3.37 -46.78 -25.03
CA ALA A 161 3.22 -45.36 -24.73
C ALA A 161 2.94 -45.08 -23.25
N VAL A 162 3.90 -44.43 -22.59
CA VAL A 162 3.72 -43.89 -21.24
C VAL A 162 2.77 -42.70 -21.35
N SER A 163 1.54 -42.89 -20.88
CA SER A 163 0.64 -41.78 -20.61
C SER A 163 1.33 -40.85 -19.60
N GLN A 164 1.64 -39.63 -20.02
CA GLN A 164 2.11 -38.59 -19.11
C GLN A 164 1.11 -38.45 -17.96
N PRO A 165 1.53 -38.50 -16.69
CA PRO A 165 0.64 -38.16 -15.60
C PRO A 165 0.25 -36.69 -15.75
N ASN A 166 -1.02 -36.48 -16.08
CA ASN A 166 -1.69 -35.19 -16.18
C ASN A 166 -1.30 -34.33 -14.96
N MET A 167 -0.43 -33.35 -15.18
CA MET A 167 -0.05 -32.37 -14.16
C MET A 167 -1.34 -31.68 -13.74
N LYS A 168 -1.77 -31.86 -12.50
CA LYS A 168 -2.84 -31.07 -11.91
C LYS A 168 -2.44 -29.61 -12.06
N THR A 169 -3.03 -28.91 -13.03
CA THR A 169 -2.74 -27.52 -13.31
C THR A 169 -3.02 -26.70 -12.05
N LYS A 170 -2.23 -25.65 -11.80
CA LYS A 170 -2.35 -24.78 -10.62
C LYS A 170 -3.79 -24.28 -10.41
N ASP A 171 -4.53 -24.13 -11.51
CA ASP A 171 -5.94 -23.78 -11.54
C ASP A 171 -6.84 -24.84 -10.87
N GLN A 172 -6.55 -26.14 -10.99
CA GLN A 172 -7.34 -27.20 -10.34
C GLN A 172 -7.15 -27.22 -8.82
N VAL A 173 -5.97 -26.85 -8.34
CA VAL A 173 -5.68 -26.76 -6.90
C VAL A 173 -6.38 -25.52 -6.31
N TYR A 174 -6.40 -24.43 -7.07
CA TYR A 174 -7.12 -23.19 -6.72
C TYR A 174 -8.64 -23.41 -6.69
N GLU A 175 -9.20 -24.01 -7.74
CA GLU A 175 -10.63 -24.32 -7.83
C GLU A 175 -11.10 -25.32 -6.76
N ALA A 176 -10.29 -26.35 -6.47
CA ALA A 176 -10.62 -27.32 -5.42
C ALA A 176 -10.63 -26.68 -4.02
N PHE A 177 -9.72 -25.74 -3.76
CA PHE A 177 -9.65 -25.03 -2.48
C PHE A 177 -10.77 -23.98 -2.33
N MET A 178 -11.12 -23.26 -3.39
CA MET A 178 -12.24 -22.31 -3.38
C MET A 178 -13.56 -23.03 -3.11
N ARG A 179 -13.76 -24.22 -3.72
CA ARG A 179 -14.95 -25.06 -3.52
C ARG A 179 -15.07 -25.61 -2.09
N GLU A 180 -13.96 -25.86 -1.41
CA GLU A 180 -13.95 -26.35 -0.02
C GLU A 180 -14.29 -25.24 0.99
N MET A 181 -13.89 -24.00 0.71
CA MET A 181 -14.22 -22.84 1.55
C MET A 181 -15.65 -22.35 1.38
N GLU A 182 -16.29 -22.57 0.22
CA GLU A 182 -17.71 -22.26 0.00
C GLU A 182 -18.67 -23.26 0.69
N GLY A 183 -18.20 -24.45 1.07
CA GLY A 183 -19.01 -25.49 1.74
C GLY A 183 -19.16 -25.34 3.26
N LEU A 184 -18.62 -24.26 3.84
CA LEU A 184 -18.63 -23.98 5.29
C LEU A 184 -19.59 -22.83 5.68
N LEU A 185 -20.48 -22.41 4.78
CA LEU A 185 -21.54 -21.43 5.06
C LEU A 185 -22.93 -22.10 5.19
#